data_AF-A0A383BZV9-F1
#
_entry.id   AF-A0A383BZV9-F1
#
_cell.length_a   1.000
_cell.length_b   1.000
_cell.length_c   1.000
_cell.angle_alpha   90.00
_cell.angle_beta   90.00
_cell.angle_gamma   90.00
#
_symmetry.space_group_name_H-M   'P 1'
#
loop_
_entity.id
_entity.type
_entity.pdbx_description
1 polymer ?
#
loop_
_entity_poly.entity_id
_entity_poly.type
_entity_poly.pdbx_seq_one_letter_code
_entity_poly.pdbx_strand_id
1 'polypeptide(L)'
;MLDRFKQKQTNLWNFRCPLCGDSKKHKNKCRGFIYEKRNKYFYRCHNCSVGTNFSRFLAQISPALHKDYLTEHYKEGAWGKKDVKDSLPEFDFVPKFNNVLEGMVSISTLAQDHPARQYLQKRLIPERYFRNLYLCTEFKKWTNTVIPNKFSSLSLEHDAPRLVIPFFDRKYNIIGYQGRSFNPKEQAKYIT
;
A
#
# COMPACT_ATOMS: atom_id res chain seq x y z
N MET A 1 24.32 -17.27 -6.33
CA MET A 1 23.04 -17.51 -7.05
C MET A 1 21.89 -17.00 -6.19
N LEU A 2 20.95 -16.21 -6.72
CA LEU A 2 19.84 -15.66 -5.94
C LEU A 2 18.80 -16.75 -5.64
N ASP A 3 18.54 -16.99 -4.35
CA ASP A 3 17.59 -18.02 -3.92
C ASP A 3 16.14 -17.62 -4.23
N ARG A 4 15.37 -18.55 -4.81
CA ARG A 4 13.96 -18.41 -5.19
C ARG A 4 13.66 -17.21 -6.10
N PHE A 5 14.54 -16.95 -7.05
CA PHE A 5 14.32 -15.92 -8.06
C PHE A 5 13.10 -16.24 -8.93
N LYS A 6 12.15 -15.30 -8.98
CA LYS A 6 10.93 -15.40 -9.77
C LYS A 6 10.53 -14.04 -10.32
N GLN A 7 10.24 -13.97 -11.61
CA GLN A 7 9.58 -12.81 -12.22
C GLN A 7 8.10 -12.83 -11.83
N LYS A 8 7.61 -11.72 -11.27
CA LYS A 8 6.21 -11.54 -10.88
C LYS A 8 5.42 -10.84 -11.98
N GLN A 9 6.03 -9.86 -12.62
CA GLN A 9 5.48 -9.07 -13.73
C GLN A 9 6.63 -8.66 -14.66
N THR A 10 6.31 -8.09 -15.83
CA THR A 10 7.28 -7.74 -16.89
C THR A 10 8.51 -7.01 -16.33
N ASN A 11 8.36 -6.13 -15.34
CA ASN A 11 9.46 -5.34 -14.77
C ASN A 11 9.58 -5.46 -13.23
N LEU A 12 9.16 -6.60 -12.67
CA LEU A 12 9.21 -6.85 -11.23
C LEU A 12 9.65 -8.30 -10.95
N TRP A 13 10.77 -8.44 -10.23
CA TRP A 13 11.33 -9.71 -9.82
C TRP A 13 11.37 -9.82 -8.30
N ASN A 14 11.14 -11.02 -7.80
CA ASN A 14 11.07 -11.37 -6.38
C ASN A 14 12.06 -12.49 -6.07
N PHE A 15 12.75 -12.40 -4.93
CA PHE A 15 13.72 -13.39 -4.46
C PHE A 15 13.98 -13.23 -2.96
N ARG A 16 14.69 -14.17 -2.35
CA ARG A 16 15.11 -14.03 -0.96
C ARG A 16 16.23 -13.00 -0.85
N CYS A 17 16.09 -12.06 0.07
CA CYS A 17 17.11 -11.03 0.26
C CYS A 17 18.49 -11.67 0.59
N PRO A 18 19.53 -11.48 -0.25
CA PRO A 18 20.85 -12.06 0.01
C PRO A 18 21.57 -11.36 1.17
N LEU A 19 21.18 -10.12 1.51
CA LEU A 19 21.82 -9.32 2.57
C LEU A 19 21.35 -9.72 3.98
N CYS A 20 20.07 -10.08 4.15
CA CYS A 20 19.51 -10.44 5.46
C CYS A 20 19.03 -11.89 5.58
N GLY A 21 19.07 -12.67 4.50
CA GLY A 21 18.60 -14.06 4.48
C GLY A 21 17.09 -14.24 4.61
N ASP A 22 16.32 -13.14 4.66
CA ASP A 22 14.88 -13.12 4.89
C ASP A 22 14.46 -13.85 6.20
N SER A 23 13.19 -14.25 6.35
CA SER A 23 12.74 -14.93 7.57
C SER A 23 13.35 -16.34 7.70
N LYS A 24 14.08 -16.60 8.79
CA LYS A 24 14.51 -17.98 9.16
C LYS A 24 13.31 -18.89 9.47
N LYS A 25 12.25 -18.35 10.10
CA LYS A 25 11.02 -19.07 10.49
C LYS A 25 10.17 -19.51 9.30
N HIS A 26 10.12 -18.70 8.23
CA HIS A 26 9.35 -19.02 7.03
C HIS A 26 10.24 -19.02 5.79
N LYS A 27 10.74 -20.20 5.42
CA LYS A 27 11.60 -20.42 4.25
C LYS A 27 10.96 -19.95 2.93
N ASN A 28 9.63 -19.90 2.87
CA ASN A 28 8.89 -19.46 1.67
C ASN A 28 8.73 -17.94 1.51
N LYS A 29 9.14 -17.13 2.49
CA LYS A 29 9.04 -15.68 2.37
C LYS A 29 10.24 -15.12 1.59
N CYS A 30 9.92 -14.45 0.49
CA CYS A 30 10.84 -13.70 -0.36
C CYS A 30 10.42 -12.22 -0.31
N ARG A 31 11.24 -11.36 0.31
CA ARG A 31 10.95 -9.92 0.46
C ARG A 31 11.96 -9.02 -0.25
N GLY A 32 12.89 -9.61 -1.00
CA GLY A 32 13.73 -8.89 -1.93
C GLY A 32 13.01 -8.69 -3.26
N PHE A 33 13.07 -7.47 -3.78
CA PHE A 33 12.49 -7.10 -5.06
C PHE A 33 13.50 -6.33 -5.89
N ILE A 34 13.57 -6.66 -7.18
CA ILE A 34 14.14 -5.79 -8.21
C ILE A 34 12.97 -5.26 -9.03
N TYR A 35 12.93 -3.95 -9.28
CA TYR A 35 11.92 -3.32 -10.10
C TYR A 35 12.51 -2.22 -10.96
N GLU A 36 11.89 -1.98 -12.10
CA GLU A 36 12.27 -0.90 -12.99
C GLU A 36 11.52 0.40 -12.64
N LYS A 37 12.22 1.53 -12.72
CA LYS A 37 11.64 2.87 -12.65
C LYS A 37 12.45 3.80 -13.55
N ARG A 38 11.80 4.41 -14.56
CA ARG A 38 12.45 5.30 -15.55
C ARG A 38 13.67 4.64 -16.20
N ASN A 39 13.49 3.44 -16.77
CA ASN A 39 14.54 2.66 -17.45
C ASN A 39 15.77 2.32 -16.58
N LYS A 40 15.62 2.39 -15.25
CA LYS A 40 16.66 2.05 -14.27
C LYS A 40 16.13 1.03 -13.29
N TYR A 41 16.97 0.06 -12.95
CA TYR A 41 16.63 -0.97 -11.98
C TYR A 41 17.00 -0.56 -10.56
N PHE A 42 16.10 -0.88 -9.63
CA PHE A 42 16.26 -0.63 -8.20
C PHE A 42 16.01 -1.90 -7.42
N TYR A 43 16.71 -2.03 -6.30
CA TYR A 43 16.53 -3.09 -5.33
C TYR A 43 15.83 -2.56 -4.08
N ARG A 44 14.88 -3.31 -3.54
CA ARG A 44 14.25 -3.05 -2.24
C ARG A 44 14.03 -4.35 -1.47
N CYS A 45 14.34 -4.33 -0.18
CA CYS A 45 13.95 -5.38 0.76
C CYS A 45 12.89 -4.87 1.75
N HIS A 46 11.78 -5.58 1.88
CA HIS A 46 10.75 -5.29 2.91
C HIS A 46 11.04 -5.97 4.26
N ASN A 47 12.16 -6.69 4.40
CA ASN A 47 12.58 -7.29 5.67
C ASN A 47 13.57 -6.38 6.42
N CYS A 48 14.72 -6.08 5.79
CA CYS A 48 15.77 -5.24 6.38
C CYS A 48 15.68 -3.76 5.96
N SER A 49 14.66 -3.38 5.19
CA SER A 49 14.44 -2.01 4.71
C SER A 49 15.56 -1.41 3.85
N VAL A 50 16.53 -2.22 3.40
CA VAL A 50 17.57 -1.79 2.46
C VAL A 50 16.94 -1.48 1.12
N GLY A 51 17.23 -0.30 0.57
CA GLY A 51 16.86 0.08 -0.79
C GLY A 51 18.02 0.80 -1.46
N THR A 52 18.33 0.44 -2.70
CA THR A 52 19.44 1.03 -3.47
C THR A 52 19.21 0.84 -4.97
N ASN A 53 19.97 1.52 -5.81
CA ASN A 53 20.03 1.20 -7.24
C ASN A 53 20.64 -0.19 -7.48
N PHE A 54 20.35 -0.78 -8.65
CA PHE A 54 20.79 -2.13 -8.99
C PHE A 54 22.31 -2.28 -9.02
N SER A 55 23.05 -1.29 -9.55
CA SER A 55 24.52 -1.32 -9.60
C SER A 55 25.14 -1.49 -8.20
N ARG A 56 24.71 -0.67 -7.23
CA ARG A 56 25.20 -0.73 -5.85
C ARG A 56 24.72 -1.99 -5.12
N PHE A 57 23.53 -2.50 -5.44
CA PHE A 57 23.10 -3.82 -4.97
C PHE A 57 24.03 -4.92 -5.49
N LEU A 58 24.34 -4.90 -6.79
CA LEU A 58 25.22 -5.87 -7.44
C LEU A 58 26.62 -5.87 -6.82
N ALA A 59 27.18 -4.68 -6.56
CA ALA A 59 28.46 -4.51 -5.86
C ALA A 59 28.50 -5.17 -4.48
N GLN A 60 27.37 -5.18 -3.75
CA GLN A 60 27.28 -5.80 -2.42
C GLN A 60 27.14 -7.32 -2.47
N ILE A 61 26.52 -7.87 -3.51
CA ILE A 61 26.26 -9.31 -3.60
C ILE A 61 27.34 -10.07 -4.38
N SER A 62 27.96 -9.42 -5.36
CA SER A 62 28.99 -10.02 -6.23
C SER A 62 29.82 -8.92 -6.88
N PRO A 63 30.98 -8.58 -6.29
CA PRO A 63 31.91 -7.62 -6.88
C PRO A 63 32.41 -8.00 -8.27
N ALA A 64 32.48 -9.31 -8.58
CA ALA A 64 32.86 -9.80 -9.91
C ALA A 64 31.81 -9.43 -10.96
N LEU A 65 30.54 -9.78 -10.73
CA LEU A 65 29.44 -9.46 -11.65
C LEU A 65 29.23 -7.95 -11.77
N HIS A 66 29.55 -7.18 -10.73
CA HIS A 66 29.49 -5.72 -10.78
C HIS A 66 30.49 -5.13 -11.78
N LYS A 67 31.71 -5.68 -11.87
CA LYS A 67 32.71 -5.26 -12.85
C LYS A 67 32.27 -5.56 -14.28
N ASP A 68 31.71 -6.74 -14.51
CA ASP A 68 31.19 -7.15 -15.82
C ASP A 68 30.04 -6.22 -16.23
N TYR A 69 29.08 -6.00 -15.32
CA TYR A 69 27.96 -5.08 -15.50
C TYR A 69 28.38 -3.65 -15.85
N LEU A 70 29.40 -3.11 -15.16
CA LEU A 70 29.94 -1.80 -15.49
C LEU A 70 30.54 -1.79 -16.90
N THR A 71 31.34 -2.80 -17.24
CA THR A 71 32.02 -2.91 -18.53
C THR A 71 31.03 -2.96 -19.70
N GLU A 72 29.96 -3.73 -19.58
CA GLU A 72 28.88 -3.79 -20.57
C GLU A 72 28.18 -2.44 -20.73
N HIS A 73 27.81 -1.80 -19.61
CA HIS A 73 27.14 -0.50 -19.66
C HIS A 73 28.01 0.64 -20.22
N TYR A 74 29.34 0.57 -20.08
CA TYR A 74 30.25 1.52 -20.72
C TYR A 74 30.38 1.29 -22.22
N LYS A 75 30.39 0.02 -22.69
CA LYS A 75 30.43 -0.33 -24.11
C LYS A 75 29.18 0.12 -24.86
N GLU A 76 28.02 0.07 -24.22
CA GLU A 76 26.73 0.44 -24.83
C GLU A 76 26.46 1.97 -24.85
N GLY A 77 27.37 2.80 -24.32
CA GLY A 77 27.14 4.26 -24.23
C GLY A 77 25.95 4.64 -23.35
N ALA A 78 25.45 3.71 -22.52
CA ALA A 78 24.21 3.83 -21.76
C ALA A 78 24.26 4.92 -20.67
N TRP A 79 25.47 5.29 -20.21
CA TRP A 79 25.68 6.36 -19.24
C TRP A 79 25.54 7.77 -19.84
N GLY A 80 25.57 7.90 -21.17
CA GLY A 80 25.50 9.19 -21.88
C GLY A 80 24.09 9.59 -22.34
N LYS A 81 23.11 8.67 -22.32
CA LYS A 81 21.72 9.02 -22.58
C LYS A 81 21.17 9.70 -21.32
N LYS A 82 21.24 11.03 -21.27
CA LYS A 82 20.41 11.82 -20.36
C LYS A 82 19.00 11.27 -20.49
N ASP A 83 18.41 10.85 -19.38
CA ASP A 83 16.98 10.51 -19.32
C ASP A 83 16.28 11.66 -20.07
N VAL A 84 15.74 11.38 -21.27
CA VAL A 84 14.91 12.35 -21.95
C VAL A 84 13.84 12.65 -20.91
N LYS A 85 13.79 13.90 -20.45
CA LYS A 85 12.66 14.40 -19.67
C LYS A 85 11.48 14.38 -20.63
N ASP A 86 10.98 13.20 -20.96
CA ASP A 86 9.56 13.05 -21.16
C ASP A 86 9.01 13.39 -19.78
N SER A 87 8.63 14.66 -19.65
CA SER A 87 7.92 15.16 -18.50
C SER A 87 6.68 14.29 -18.39
N LEU A 88 6.79 13.21 -17.60
CA LEU A 88 5.64 12.48 -17.13
C LEU A 88 4.67 13.57 -16.68
N PRO A 89 3.45 13.64 -17.27
CA PRO A 89 2.51 14.67 -16.91
C PRO A 89 2.40 14.66 -15.39
N GLU A 90 2.54 15.83 -14.77
CA GLU A 90 2.29 15.95 -13.34
C GLU A 90 0.87 15.43 -13.12
N PHE A 91 0.78 14.31 -12.42
CA PHE A 91 -0.48 13.67 -12.12
C PHE A 91 -1.18 14.54 -11.06
N ASP A 92 -1.91 15.55 -11.51
CA ASP A 92 -2.68 16.48 -10.67
C ASP A 92 -4.11 15.97 -10.46
N PHE A 93 -4.26 14.67 -10.19
CA PHE A 93 -5.54 14.13 -9.76
C PHE A 93 -5.69 14.34 -8.26
N VAL A 94 -6.39 15.40 -7.89
CA VAL A 94 -6.88 15.60 -6.52
C VAL A 94 -8.32 15.11 -6.47
N PRO A 95 -8.59 13.89 -5.95
CA PRO A 95 -9.95 13.42 -5.78
C PRO A 95 -10.69 14.35 -4.80
N LYS A 96 -11.74 15.00 -5.27
CA LYS A 96 -12.58 15.87 -4.45
C LYS A 96 -13.61 15.02 -3.72
N PHE A 97 -13.33 14.66 -2.47
CA PHE A 97 -14.29 14.01 -1.56
C PHE A 97 -15.16 15.08 -0.89
N ASN A 98 -15.99 15.78 -1.67
CA ASN A 98 -16.87 16.81 -1.12
C ASN A 98 -17.97 16.14 -0.28
N ASN A 99 -18.09 16.56 0.98
CA ASN A 99 -19.16 16.19 1.91
C ASN A 99 -19.43 14.68 2.11
N VAL A 100 -18.42 13.84 1.89
CA VAL A 100 -18.59 12.37 1.94
C VAL A 100 -19.03 11.85 3.31
N LEU A 101 -18.68 12.56 4.38
CA LEU A 101 -19.06 12.20 5.76
C LEU A 101 -20.33 12.90 6.23
N GLU A 102 -20.97 13.72 5.39
CA GLU A 102 -22.20 14.43 5.74
C GLU A 102 -23.32 13.43 6.04
N GLY A 103 -23.98 13.61 7.19
CA GLY A 103 -25.03 12.69 7.65
C GLY A 103 -24.54 11.36 8.24
N MET A 104 -23.23 11.10 8.30
CA MET A 104 -22.72 9.88 8.94
C MET A 104 -22.81 9.94 10.46
N VAL A 105 -23.14 8.80 11.07
CA VAL A 105 -23.20 8.66 12.51
C VAL A 105 -21.80 8.52 13.08
N SER A 106 -21.33 9.55 13.78
CA SER A 106 -20.06 9.52 14.50
C SER A 106 -20.11 8.54 15.66
N ILE A 107 -19.01 7.83 15.93
CA ILE A 107 -18.96 6.89 17.07
C ILE A 107 -19.11 7.63 18.41
N SER A 108 -18.75 8.91 18.48
CA SER A 108 -18.90 9.69 19.72
C SER A 108 -20.35 9.93 20.12
N THR A 109 -21.30 9.92 19.18
CA THR A 109 -22.74 10.13 19.45
C THR A 109 -23.44 8.83 19.85
N LEU A 110 -22.78 7.68 19.70
CA LEU A 110 -23.32 6.39 20.10
C LEU A 110 -23.29 6.21 21.61
N ALA A 111 -24.29 5.50 22.14
CA ALA A 111 -24.37 5.11 23.53
C ALA A 111 -23.13 4.33 23.99
N GLN A 112 -22.80 4.41 25.29
CA GLN A 112 -21.58 3.81 25.84
C GLN A 112 -21.51 2.28 25.67
N ASP A 113 -22.66 1.63 25.71
CA ASP A 113 -22.85 0.19 25.52
C ASP A 113 -22.86 -0.25 24.06
N HIS A 114 -22.88 0.69 23.11
CA HIS A 114 -22.98 0.37 21.70
C HIS A 114 -21.77 -0.48 21.22
N PRO A 115 -21.99 -1.59 20.48
CA PRO A 115 -20.92 -2.52 20.09
C PRO A 115 -19.75 -1.85 19.35
N ALA A 116 -20.03 -0.91 18.46
CA ALA A 116 -19.01 -0.16 17.73
C ALA A 116 -18.14 0.73 18.64
N ARG A 117 -18.73 1.31 19.70
CA ARG A 117 -18.01 2.13 20.68
C ARG A 117 -17.14 1.25 21.59
N GLN A 118 -17.72 0.16 22.10
CA GLN A 118 -16.97 -0.85 22.86
C GLN A 118 -15.81 -1.45 22.04
N TYR A 119 -15.99 -1.62 20.73
CA TYR A 119 -14.92 -2.06 19.85
C TYR A 119 -13.72 -1.11 19.89
N LEU A 120 -13.94 0.22 19.81
CA LEU A 120 -12.85 1.20 19.89
C LEU A 120 -12.19 1.22 21.27
N GLN A 121 -12.98 1.11 22.34
CA GLN A 121 -12.47 1.02 23.71
C GLN A 121 -11.58 -0.22 23.91
N LYS A 122 -12.01 -1.39 23.44
CA LYS A 122 -11.22 -2.63 23.45
C LYS A 122 -9.93 -2.51 22.61
N ARG A 123 -9.90 -1.60 21.65
CA ARG A 123 -8.72 -1.28 20.81
C ARG A 123 -7.85 -0.19 21.42
N LEU A 124 -8.20 0.29 22.62
CA LEU A 124 -7.48 1.33 23.37
C LEU A 124 -7.36 2.66 22.60
N ILE A 125 -8.35 2.97 21.75
CA ILE A 125 -8.39 4.26 21.05
C ILE A 125 -8.89 5.31 22.04
N PRO A 126 -8.18 6.44 22.22
CA PRO A 126 -8.63 7.50 23.12
C PRO A 126 -9.97 8.11 22.67
N GLU A 127 -10.89 8.34 23.62
CA GLU A 127 -12.25 8.80 23.32
C GLU A 127 -12.30 10.13 22.54
N ARG A 128 -11.31 11.02 22.74
CA ARG A 128 -11.17 12.28 21.99
C ARG A 128 -11.14 12.10 20.47
N TYR A 129 -10.80 10.90 19.99
CA TYR A 129 -10.75 10.57 18.56
C TYR A 129 -12.04 9.90 18.05
N PHE A 130 -12.99 9.53 18.91
CA PHE A 130 -14.22 8.87 18.48
C PHE A 130 -15.06 9.76 17.58
N ARG A 131 -14.98 11.08 17.78
CA ARG A 131 -15.65 12.08 16.93
C ARG A 131 -15.21 12.03 15.46
N ASN A 132 -13.98 11.55 15.19
CA ASN A 132 -13.39 11.48 13.86
C ASN A 132 -13.63 10.12 13.18
N LEU A 133 -14.36 9.22 13.83
CA LEU A 133 -14.62 7.87 13.36
C LEU A 133 -16.12 7.68 13.23
N TYR A 134 -16.55 6.92 12.22
CA TYR A 134 -17.97 6.82 11.89
C TYR A 134 -18.39 5.36 11.75
N LEU A 135 -19.63 5.06 12.13
CA LEU A 135 -20.26 3.79 11.87
C LEU A 135 -20.98 3.85 10.53
N CYS A 136 -20.67 2.91 9.64
CA CYS A 136 -21.43 2.68 8.41
C CYS A 136 -22.00 1.26 8.45
N THR A 137 -23.32 1.12 8.38
CA THR A 137 -24.02 -0.16 8.45
C THR A 137 -23.94 -0.95 7.13
N GLU A 138 -24.03 -0.24 5.99
CA GLU A 138 -23.94 -0.80 4.64
C GLU A 138 -22.74 -0.15 3.90
N PHE A 139 -21.51 -0.56 4.25
CA PHE A 139 -20.31 0.14 3.81
C PHE A 139 -20.09 0.12 2.29
N LYS A 140 -20.27 -1.04 1.65
CA LYS A 140 -20.06 -1.16 0.19
C LYS A 140 -21.13 -0.40 -0.57
N LYS A 141 -22.38 -0.47 -0.13
CA LYS A 141 -23.50 0.27 -0.73
C LYS A 141 -23.29 1.78 -0.60
N TRP A 142 -22.92 2.26 0.58
CA TRP A 142 -22.55 3.66 0.79
C TRP A 142 -21.33 4.06 -0.05
N THR A 143 -20.30 3.21 -0.13
CA THR A 143 -19.14 3.50 -0.99
C THR A 143 -19.55 3.68 -2.46
N ASN A 144 -20.53 2.93 -2.95
CA ASN A 144 -21.04 3.10 -4.32
C ASN A 144 -21.78 4.43 -4.55
N THR A 145 -22.30 5.10 -3.51
CA THR A 145 -22.88 6.45 -3.66
C THR A 145 -21.80 7.51 -3.81
N VAL A 146 -20.63 7.27 -3.22
CA VAL A 146 -19.46 8.17 -3.28
C VAL A 146 -18.62 7.90 -4.54
N ILE A 147 -18.40 6.63 -4.85
CA ILE A 147 -17.62 6.14 -5.99
C ILE A 147 -18.50 5.18 -6.78
N PRO A 148 -19.21 5.67 -7.82
CA PRO A 148 -20.10 4.85 -8.62
C PRO A 148 -19.42 3.58 -9.14
N ASN A 149 -20.12 2.45 -9.04
CA ASN A 149 -19.66 1.14 -9.53
C ASN A 149 -18.37 0.59 -8.91
N LYS A 150 -17.95 1.05 -7.72
CA LYS A 150 -16.78 0.52 -7.01
C LYS A 150 -16.96 -0.96 -6.61
N PHE A 151 -18.16 -1.35 -6.19
CA PHE A 151 -18.53 -2.71 -5.82
C PHE A 151 -19.65 -3.24 -6.71
N SER A 152 -19.52 -4.48 -7.17
CA SER A 152 -20.54 -5.18 -7.96
C SER A 152 -21.76 -5.57 -7.12
N SER A 153 -22.89 -5.85 -7.77
CA SER A 153 -24.12 -6.29 -7.10
C SER A 153 -23.92 -7.53 -6.23
N LEU A 154 -23.17 -8.54 -6.72
CA LEU A 154 -22.81 -9.72 -5.91
C LEU A 154 -22.04 -9.35 -4.63
N SER A 155 -21.18 -8.33 -4.70
CA SER A 155 -20.42 -7.89 -3.52
C SER A 155 -21.33 -7.22 -2.48
N LEU A 156 -22.42 -6.58 -2.91
CA LEU A 156 -23.40 -5.93 -2.03
C LEU A 156 -24.25 -6.93 -1.24
N GLU A 157 -24.49 -8.14 -1.77
CA GLU A 157 -25.17 -9.22 -1.03
C GLU A 157 -24.41 -9.65 0.23
N HIS A 158 -23.10 -9.43 0.24
CA HIS A 158 -22.22 -9.68 1.38
C HIS A 158 -21.71 -8.38 1.99
N ASP A 159 -22.51 -7.31 1.99
CA ASP A 159 -22.16 -6.08 2.70
C ASP A 159 -22.25 -6.29 4.22
N ALA A 160 -21.42 -5.56 4.95
CA ALA A 160 -21.32 -5.68 6.38
C ALA A 160 -20.99 -4.33 7.02
N PRO A 161 -21.40 -4.11 8.28
CA PRO A 161 -21.05 -2.88 8.99
C PRO A 161 -19.55 -2.72 9.14
N ARG A 162 -19.06 -1.50 8.90
CA ARG A 162 -17.64 -1.14 9.02
C ARG A 162 -17.46 0.19 9.73
N LEU A 163 -16.33 0.29 10.43
CA LEU A 163 -15.81 1.53 10.96
C LEU A 163 -15.17 2.31 9.81
N VAL A 164 -15.67 3.51 9.53
CA VAL A 164 -15.12 4.42 8.54
C VAL A 164 -14.04 5.28 9.20
N ILE A 165 -12.86 5.24 8.60
CA ILE A 165 -11.66 5.97 9.03
C ILE A 165 -11.29 6.94 7.90
N PRO A 166 -11.62 8.24 8.02
CA PRO A 166 -11.28 9.23 7.01
C PRO A 166 -9.79 9.57 7.03
N PHE A 167 -9.26 9.91 5.85
CA PHE A 167 -7.92 10.45 5.66
C PHE A 167 -8.00 11.92 5.31
N PHE A 168 -7.15 12.72 5.95
CA PHE A 168 -7.11 14.16 5.78
C PHE A 168 -5.77 14.60 5.18
N ASP A 169 -5.80 15.61 4.33
CA ASP A 169 -4.59 16.32 3.91
C ASP A 169 -4.10 17.30 4.99
N ARG A 170 -3.03 18.05 4.69
CA ARG A 170 -2.47 19.07 5.59
C ARG A 170 -3.42 20.26 5.84
N LYS A 171 -4.40 20.46 4.98
CA LYS A 171 -5.42 21.52 5.07
C LYS A 171 -6.72 21.00 5.68
N TYR A 172 -6.73 19.78 6.23
CA TYR A 172 -7.91 19.11 6.80
C TYR A 172 -9.03 18.79 5.79
N ASN A 173 -8.73 18.74 4.49
CA ASN A 173 -9.66 18.23 3.50
C ASN A 173 -9.63 16.71 3.48
N ILE A 174 -10.80 16.08 3.26
CA ILE A 174 -10.89 14.64 3.10
C ILE A 174 -10.28 14.26 1.75
N ILE A 175 -9.33 13.33 1.77
CA ILE A 175 -8.65 12.80 0.57
C ILE A 175 -8.91 11.31 0.35
N GLY A 176 -9.73 10.71 1.21
CA GLY A 176 -10.13 9.32 1.13
C GLY A 176 -10.64 8.81 2.46
N TYR A 177 -10.99 7.54 2.49
CA TYR A 177 -11.44 6.86 3.69
C TYR A 177 -11.11 5.37 3.61
N GLN A 178 -11.16 4.70 4.75
CA GLN A 178 -10.98 3.27 4.85
C GLN A 178 -12.10 2.65 5.68
N GLY A 179 -12.64 1.53 5.21
CA GLY A 179 -13.64 0.73 5.92
C GLY A 179 -13.01 -0.45 6.66
N ARG A 180 -12.95 -0.36 7.99
CA ARG A 180 -12.48 -1.43 8.87
C ARG A 180 -13.64 -2.32 9.32
N SER A 181 -13.56 -3.61 9.02
CA SER A 181 -14.51 -4.59 9.54
C SER A 181 -14.47 -4.74 11.06
N PHE A 182 -15.65 -4.81 11.68
CA PHE A 182 -15.82 -5.20 13.07
C PHE A 182 -15.69 -6.72 13.27
N ASN A 183 -15.92 -7.52 12.23
CA ASN A 183 -15.87 -8.97 12.29
C ASN A 183 -14.40 -9.47 12.20
N PRO A 184 -13.88 -10.16 13.22
CA PRO A 184 -12.50 -10.67 13.21
C PRO A 184 -12.27 -11.78 12.17
N LYS A 185 -13.34 -12.50 11.77
CA LYS A 185 -13.30 -13.62 10.81
C LYS A 185 -13.35 -13.16 9.35
N GLU A 186 -13.69 -11.91 9.10
CA GLU A 186 -13.78 -11.41 7.72
C GLU A 186 -12.40 -11.35 7.07
N GLN A 187 -12.30 -11.89 5.85
CA GLN A 187 -11.03 -11.95 5.12
C GLN A 187 -10.51 -10.53 4.81
N ALA A 188 -11.38 -9.67 4.28
CA ALA A 188 -11.07 -8.28 3.95
C ALA A 188 -11.21 -7.37 5.18
N LYS A 189 -10.20 -7.43 6.06
CA LYS A 189 -10.14 -6.66 7.30
C LYS A 189 -10.23 -5.14 7.13
N TYR A 190 -9.71 -4.62 6.02
CA TYR A 190 -9.75 -3.20 5.66
C TYR A 190 -10.04 -3.11 4.16
N ILE A 191 -10.85 -2.12 3.76
CA ILE A 191 -11.13 -1.80 2.36
C ILE A 191 -10.88 -0.30 2.17
N THR A 192 -10.19 0.09 1.09
CA THR A 192 -9.83 1.48 0.74
C THR A 192 -10.27 1.78 -0.68
#